data_AF-A0A0K0F8C5-F1
#
_entry.id   AF-A0A0K0F8C5-F1
#
_cell.length_a   1.000
_cell.length_b   1.000
_cell.length_c   1.000
_cell.angle_alpha   90.00
_cell.angle_beta   90.00
_cell.angle_gamma   90.00
#
_symmetry.space_group_name_H-M   'P 1'
#
loop_
_entity.id
_entity.type
_entity.pdbx_description
1 polymer ?
#
loop_
_entity_poly.entity_id
_entity_poly.type
_entity_poly.pdbx_seq_one_letter_code
_entity_poly.pdbx_strand_id
1 'polypeptide(L)'
;MIKIKKVDSLMALKDCKKKVVVQEGQYHCSKCDIISNNFKYSLMVVFEIYDHSGSHWLVMFDSSAEKLSKKTTSEIGVIIEAHG
;
A
#
# COMPACT_ATOMS: atom_id res chain seq x y z
N MET A 1 8.78 6.77 14.53
CA MET A 1 7.67 7.37 13.74
C MET A 1 7.08 6.31 12.81
N ILE A 2 5.76 6.23 12.64
CA ILE A 2 5.11 5.31 11.68
C ILE A 2 4.71 6.11 10.43
N LYS A 3 5.19 5.70 9.26
CA LYS A 3 4.79 6.24 7.95
C LYS A 3 4.01 5.18 7.20
N ILE A 4 2.74 5.46 6.90
CA ILE A 4 1.89 4.63 6.05
C ILE A 4 1.94 5.21 4.64
N LYS A 5 2.23 4.39 3.63
CA LYS A 5 2.20 4.80 2.22
C LYS A 5 1.04 4.15 1.48
N LYS A 6 0.34 4.95 0.68
CA LYS A 6 -0.63 4.49 -0.33
C LYS A 6 0.11 3.86 -1.50
N VAL A 7 -0.24 2.61 -1.83
CA VAL A 7 0.24 1.93 -3.03
C VAL A 7 -0.98 1.41 -3.80
N ASP A 8 -1.29 2.05 -4.92
CA ASP A 8 -2.37 1.62 -5.79
C ASP A 8 -1.86 0.48 -6.69
N SER A 9 -2.55 -0.66 -6.72
CA SER A 9 -2.19 -1.84 -7.54
C SER A 9 -3.36 -2.23 -8.44
N LEU A 10 -3.12 -2.85 -9.60
CA LEU A 10 -4.22 -3.29 -10.48
C LEU A 10 -4.99 -4.45 -9.88
N MET A 11 -6.33 -4.40 -9.97
CA MET A 11 -7.21 -5.50 -9.55
C MET A 11 -7.17 -6.70 -10.52
N ALA A 12 -6.83 -6.46 -11.79
CA ALA A 12 -6.88 -7.46 -12.85
C ALA A 12 -5.83 -8.58 -12.75
N LEU A 13 -4.77 -8.41 -11.95
CA LEU A 13 -3.71 -9.43 -11.80
C LEU A 13 -3.53 -9.85 -10.34
N LYS A 14 -3.65 -11.15 -10.08
CA LYS A 14 -3.53 -11.72 -8.73
C LYS A 14 -2.14 -11.54 -8.10
N ASP A 15 -1.08 -11.36 -8.91
CA ASP A 15 0.31 -11.35 -8.44
C ASP A 15 1.10 -10.05 -8.74
N CYS A 16 0.43 -8.97 -9.17
CA CYS A 16 1.11 -7.70 -9.42
C CYS A 16 0.84 -6.66 -8.33
N LYS A 17 1.87 -6.35 -7.53
CA LYS A 17 1.86 -5.27 -6.52
C LYS A 17 2.63 -4.02 -6.94
N LYS A 18 2.93 -3.88 -8.24
CA LYS A 18 3.60 -2.69 -8.77
C LYS A 18 2.62 -1.52 -8.64
N LYS A 19 3.12 -0.39 -8.12
CA LYS A 19 2.35 0.86 -8.07
C LYS A 19 1.90 1.26 -9.47
N VAL A 20 0.61 1.50 -9.65
CA VAL A 20 0.04 2.01 -10.91
C VAL A 20 0.23 3.51 -11.03
N VAL A 21 0.20 3.99 -12.26
CA VAL A 21 0.15 5.42 -12.60
C VAL A 21 -1.18 5.74 -13.26
N VAL A 22 -1.71 6.94 -13.01
CA VAL A 22 -2.90 7.42 -13.71
C VAL A 22 -2.46 8.07 -15.02
N GLN A 23 -2.98 7.57 -16.13
CA GLN A 23 -2.80 8.14 -17.47
C GLN A 23 -4.17 8.25 -18.12
N GLU A 24 -4.52 9.45 -18.58
CA GLU A 24 -5.80 9.72 -19.27
C GLU A 24 -7.05 9.24 -18.48
N GLY A 25 -6.99 9.29 -17.15
CA GLY A 25 -8.08 8.86 -16.27
C GLY A 25 -8.18 7.35 -16.04
N GLN A 26 -7.22 6.56 -16.56
CA GLN A 26 -7.14 5.12 -16.36
C GLN A 26 -5.86 4.73 -15.59
N TYR A 27 -5.89 3.58 -14.91
CA TYR A 27 -4.72 3.06 -14.18
C TYR A 27 -3.87 2.18 -15.10
N HIS A 28 -2.63 2.58 -15.33
CA HIS A 28 -1.64 1.83 -16.11
C HIS A 28 -0.61 1.16 -15.18
N CYS A 29 -0.34 -0.12 -15.42
CA CYS A 29 0.76 -0.84 -14.78
C CYS A 29 1.91 -1.05 -15.76
N SER A 30 3.03 -0.35 -15.55
CA SER A 30 4.25 -0.50 -16.34
C SER A 30 4.86 -1.90 -16.36
N LYS A 31 4.61 -2.74 -15.34
CA LYS A 31 5.16 -4.10 -15.29
C LYS A 31 4.37 -5.08 -16.16
N CYS A 32 3.06 -4.92 -16.19
CA CYS A 32 2.16 -5.86 -16.87
C CYS A 32 1.69 -5.34 -18.22
N ASP A 33 1.91 -4.05 -18.47
CA ASP A 33 1.43 -3.29 -19.62
C ASP A 33 -0.09 -3.41 -19.81
N ILE A 34 -0.82 -3.27 -18.71
CA ILE A 34 -2.28 -3.37 -18.67
C ILE A 34 -2.86 -2.05 -18.18
N ILE A 35 -3.97 -1.67 -18.80
CA ILE A 35 -4.80 -0.54 -18.44
C ILE A 35 -6.08 -1.05 -17.78
N SER A 36 -6.49 -0.44 -16.67
CA SER A 36 -7.75 -0.76 -16.01
C SER A 36 -8.42 0.48 -15.43
N ASN A 37 -9.75 0.44 -15.34
CA ASN A 37 -10.51 1.44 -14.60
C ASN A 37 -10.59 1.11 -13.09
N ASN A 38 -10.16 -0.09 -12.69
CA ASN A 38 -10.21 -0.55 -11.31
C ASN A 38 -8.81 -0.76 -10.73
N PHE A 39 -8.64 -0.37 -9.48
CA PHE A 39 -7.45 -0.59 -8.69
C PHE A 39 -7.81 -1.17 -7.32
N LYS A 40 -6.81 -1.70 -6.65
CA LYS A 40 -6.86 -2.21 -5.28
C LYS A 40 -5.75 -1.52 -4.47
N TYR A 41 -6.07 -1.13 -3.25
CA TYR A 41 -5.06 -0.67 -2.30
C TYR A 41 -4.11 -1.80 -1.92
N SER A 42 -2.82 -1.49 -1.87
CA SER A 42 -1.78 -2.25 -1.19
C SER A 42 -1.17 -1.38 -0.09
N LEU A 43 -0.89 -2.01 1.05
CA LEU A 43 -0.47 -1.31 2.25
C LEU A 43 1.03 -1.52 2.47
N MET A 44 1.77 -0.42 2.63
CA MET A 44 3.16 -0.43 3.05
C MET A 44 3.31 0.47 4.28
N VAL A 45 3.75 -0.13 5.39
CA VAL A 45 3.97 0.57 6.65
C VAL A 45 5.45 0.55 6.97
N VAL A 46 6.04 1.74 7.07
CA VAL A 46 7.43 1.93 7.49
C VAL A 46 7.41 2.47 8.91
N PHE A 47 8.05 1.78 9.84
CA PHE A 47 8.08 2.18 11.24
C PHE A 47 9.43 1.92 11.85
N GLU A 48 9.68 2.58 12.96
CA GLU A 48 10.91 2.42 13.73
C GLU A 48 10.56 1.82 15.08
N ILE A 49 11.23 0.73 15.43
CA ILE A 49 11.13 0.06 16.73
C ILE A 49 12.36 0.32 17.56
N TYR A 50 12.18 0.31 18.89
CA TYR A 50 13.23 0.59 19.86
C TYR A 50 13.20 -0.45 20.97
N ASP A 51 14.37 -0.88 21.42
CA ASP A 51 14.56 -1.67 22.63
C ASP A 51 15.82 -1.19 23.40
N HIS A 52 16.24 -1.92 24.43
CA HIS A 52 17.45 -1.57 25.21
C HIS A 52 18.73 -1.57 24.35
N SER A 53 18.74 -2.25 23.21
CA SER A 53 19.91 -2.42 22.35
C SER A 53 20.00 -1.35 21.25
N GLY A 54 18.92 -0.62 20.96
CA GLY A 54 18.92 0.44 19.96
C GLY A 54 17.60 0.58 19.20
N SER A 55 17.68 1.08 17.96
CA SER A 55 16.52 1.24 17.07
C SER A 55 16.71 0.58 15.71
N HIS A 56 15.60 0.15 15.11
CA HIS A 56 15.56 -0.46 13.78
C HIS A 56 14.39 0.06 12.96
N TRP A 57 14.66 0.35 11.68
CA TRP A 57 13.62 0.63 10.69
C TRP A 57 13.11 -0.65 10.07
N LEU A 58 11.80 -0.83 10.11
CA LEU A 58 11.10 -1.99 9.58
C LEU A 58 10.09 -1.56 8.51
N VAL A 59 9.87 -2.45 7.55
CA VAL A 59 8.84 -2.29 6.52
C VAL A 59 7.92 -3.51 6.57
N MET A 60 6.62 -3.27 6.71
CA MET A 60 5.56 -4.28 6.68
C MET A 60 4.64 -4.05 5.49
N PHE A 61 4.15 -5.16 4.93
CA PHE A 61 3.29 -5.17 3.75
C PHE A 61 1.96 -5.87 4.05
N ASP A 62 0.88 -5.38 3.43
CA ASP A 62 -0.47 -5.97 3.38
C ASP A 62 -0.86 -6.68 4.69
N SER A 63 -0.99 -8.02 4.69
CA SER A 63 -1.50 -8.81 5.83
C SER A 63 -0.75 -8.57 7.14
N SER A 64 0.57 -8.38 7.09
CA SER A 64 1.36 -8.06 8.28
C SER A 64 0.99 -6.67 8.80
N ALA A 65 0.88 -5.69 7.91
CA ALA A 65 0.51 -4.33 8.26
C ALA A 65 -0.96 -4.23 8.76
N GLU A 66 -1.88 -5.01 8.20
CA GLU A 66 -3.26 -5.10 8.66
C GLU A 66 -3.34 -5.67 10.08
N LYS A 67 -2.55 -6.71 10.39
CA LYS A 67 -2.45 -7.27 11.75
C LYS A 67 -1.94 -6.23 12.75
N LEU A 68 -0.95 -5.42 12.37
CA LEU A 68 -0.42 -4.36 13.22
C LEU A 68 -1.46 -3.25 13.45
N SER A 69 -2.13 -2.81 12.38
CA SER A 69 -3.06 -1.69 12.39
C SER A 69 -4.48 -2.06 12.86
N LYS A 70 -4.79 -3.37 12.96
CA LYS A 70 -6.13 -3.90 13.25
C LYS A 70 -7.22 -3.37 12.31
N LYS A 71 -6.85 -3.05 11.07
CA LYS A 71 -7.72 -2.54 10.01
C LYS A 71 -7.29 -3.18 8.70
N THR A 72 -8.25 -3.44 7.83
CA THR A 72 -7.98 -3.94 6.48
C THR A 72 -7.33 -2.85 5.63
N THR A 73 -6.63 -3.26 4.59
CA THR A 73 -5.99 -2.37 3.62
C THR A 73 -7.02 -1.45 2.95
N SER A 74 -8.22 -1.96 2.69
CA SER A 74 -9.32 -1.17 2.11
C SER A 74 -9.79 -0.07 3.06
N GLU A 75 -10.00 -0.38 4.35
CA GLU A 75 -10.40 0.63 5.35
C GLU A 75 -9.32 1.71 5.52
N ILE A 76 -8.04 1.31 5.56
CA ILE A 76 -6.93 2.25 5.66
C ILE A 76 -6.87 3.14 4.40
N GLY A 77 -7.11 2.59 3.21
CA GLY A 77 -7.21 3.36 1.98
C GLY A 77 -8.25 4.47 2.05
N VAL A 78 -9.46 4.16 2.52
CA VAL A 78 -10.54 5.15 2.70
C VAL A 78 -10.17 6.22 3.73
N ILE A 79 -9.53 5.84 4.84
CA ILE A 79 -9.10 6.81 5.87
C ILE A 79 -8.06 7.78 5.30
N ILE A 80 -7.09 7.28 4.51
CA ILE A 80 -6.07 8.10 3.85
C ILE A 80 -6.72 9.04 2.84
N GLU A 81 -7.72 8.62 2.07
CA GLU A 81 -8.38 9.53 1.12
C GLU A 81 -9.20 10.63 1.80
N ALA A 82 -9.75 10.35 2.98
CA ALA A 82 -10.51 11.34 3.72
C ALA A 82 -9.62 12.37 4.46
N HIS A 83 -8.35 12.05 4.75
CA HIS A 83 -7.51 12.86 5.66
C HIS A 83 -6.04 13.06 5.23
N GLY A 84 -5.62 12.52 4.08
CA GLY A 84 -4.23 12.54 3.59
C GLY A 84 -4.01 13.51 2.45
#